data_AF-A0A349P885-F1
#
_entry.id   AF-A0A349P885-F1
#
_cell.length_a   1.000
_cell.length_b   1.000
_cell.length_c   1.000
_cell.angle_alpha   90.00
_cell.angle_beta   90.00
_cell.angle_gamma   90.00
#
_symmetry.space_group_name_H-M   'P 1'
#
loop_
_entity.id
_entity.type
_entity.pdbx_description
1 polymer ?
#
loop_
_entity_poly.entity_id
_entity_poly.type
_entity_poly.pdbx_seq_one_letter_code
_entity_poly.pdbx_strand_id
1 'polypeptide(L)'
;KDTYAVIVTRGHALDKECLEAMMRTDAAYIGMIGSKDKVAELFRLLSKKKLYPLKDARVHSPIGLNLGGKAPGEIAVSVLAEIIKVHYKRDGAHMREAHGHKSQVAGSRQEA
;
A
#
# COMPACT_ATOMS: atom_id res chain seq x y z
N LYS A 1 -0.74 5.53 17.51
CA LYS A 1 -0.40 4.09 17.34
C LYS A 1 0.76 4.07 16.39
N ASP A 2 1.91 3.59 16.84
CA ASP A 2 3.18 4.03 16.26
C ASP A 2 4.00 2.85 15.72
N THR A 3 3.39 1.66 15.67
CA THR A 3 4.00 0.43 15.13
C THR A 3 3.59 0.22 13.67
N TYR A 4 4.58 0.07 12.80
CA TYR A 4 4.45 -0.22 11.38
C TYR A 4 5.17 -1.53 11.07
N ALA A 5 4.43 -2.55 10.60
CA ALA A 5 4.96 -3.88 10.34
C ALA A 5 5.18 -4.09 8.83
N VAL A 6 6.34 -4.67 8.49
CA VAL A 6 6.70 -5.05 7.13
C VAL A 6 7.02 -6.54 7.10
N ILE A 7 6.23 -7.31 6.36
CA ILE A 7 6.36 -8.76 6.21
C ILE A 7 7.13 -9.03 4.92
N VAL A 8 8.41 -9.38 5.09
CA VAL A 8 9.33 -9.77 4.02
C VAL A 8 10.01 -11.06 4.42
N THR A 9 9.46 -12.19 3.96
CA THR A 9 10.04 -13.51 4.21
C THR A 9 10.52 -14.16 2.91
N ARG A 10 11.26 -15.27 3.03
CA ARG A 10 11.69 -16.08 1.88
C ARG A 10 10.66 -17.11 1.41
N GLY A 11 9.43 -17.14 1.95
CA GLY A 11 8.49 -18.22 1.65
C GLY A 11 7.01 -17.91 1.89
N HIS A 12 6.16 -18.37 0.97
CA HIS A 12 4.72 -18.13 0.94
C HIS A 12 3.98 -18.54 2.22
N ALA A 13 4.37 -19.66 2.82
CA ALA A 13 3.72 -20.18 4.02
C ALA A 13 3.94 -19.27 5.24
N LEU A 14 5.15 -18.71 5.36
CA LEU A 14 5.54 -17.81 6.44
C LEU A 14 4.86 -16.44 6.30
N ASP A 15 4.81 -15.87 5.09
CA ASP A 15 4.10 -14.60 4.85
C ASP A 15 2.63 -14.68 5.32
N LYS A 16 1.96 -15.82 5.06
CA LYS A 16 0.59 -16.09 5.51
C LYS A 16 0.46 -16.10 7.03
N GLU A 17 1.37 -16.76 7.72
CA GLU A 17 1.35 -16.88 9.18
C GLU A 17 1.68 -15.56 9.86
N CYS A 18 2.66 -14.82 9.33
CA CYS A 18 2.96 -13.47 9.76
C CYS A 18 1.75 -12.55 9.58
N LEU A 19 1.07 -12.58 8.43
CA LEU A 19 -0.09 -11.73 8.19
C LEU A 19 -1.24 -12.09 9.13
N GLU A 20 -1.54 -13.38 9.30
CA GLU A 20 -2.55 -13.87 10.24
C GLU A 20 -2.27 -13.40 11.68
N ALA A 21 -1.01 -13.46 12.13
CA ALA A 21 -0.62 -12.96 13.44
C ALA A 21 -0.73 -11.44 13.55
N MET A 22 -0.24 -10.70 12.55
CA MET A 22 -0.24 -9.23 12.55
C MET A 22 -1.65 -8.64 12.53
N MET A 23 -2.61 -9.27 11.84
CA MET A 23 -4.01 -8.82 11.82
C MET A 23 -4.66 -8.84 13.22
N ARG A 24 -4.16 -9.67 14.16
CA ARG A 24 -4.62 -9.71 15.55
C ARG A 24 -3.98 -8.65 16.45
N THR A 25 -2.93 -7.98 15.97
CA THR A 25 -2.26 -6.91 16.70
C THR A 25 -2.96 -5.57 16.50
N ASP A 26 -2.53 -4.58 17.26
CA ASP A 26 -3.01 -3.21 17.15
C ASP A 26 -2.18 -2.36 16.17
N ALA A 27 -1.20 -2.93 15.44
CA ALA A 27 -0.32 -2.21 14.51
C ALA A 27 -1.08 -1.22 13.62
N ALA A 28 -0.47 -0.08 13.32
CA ALA A 28 -1.09 0.97 12.51
C ALA A 28 -1.05 0.68 11.01
N TYR A 29 -0.11 -0.17 10.59
CA TYR A 29 0.14 -0.54 9.20
C TYR A 29 0.73 -1.95 9.15
N ILE A 30 0.30 -2.75 8.19
CA ILE A 30 0.76 -4.11 7.92
C ILE A 30 1.02 -4.22 6.41
N GLY A 31 2.28 -4.08 6.01
CA GLY A 31 2.68 -4.24 4.63
C GLY A 31 3.22 -5.64 4.36
N MET A 32 2.81 -6.30 3.27
CA MET A 32 3.31 -7.61 2.89
C MET A 32 3.82 -7.62 1.44
N ILE A 33 5.05 -8.09 1.24
CA ILE A 33 5.64 -8.26 -0.09
C ILE A 33 5.02 -9.44 -0.85
N GLY A 34 4.87 -9.29 -2.16
CA GLY A 34 4.43 -10.36 -3.04
C GLY A 34 3.99 -9.85 -4.40
N SER A 35 3.99 -10.73 -5.42
CA SER A 35 3.31 -10.43 -6.68
C SER A 35 1.79 -10.40 -6.47
N LYS A 36 1.05 -9.72 -7.36
CA LYS A 36 -0.42 -9.66 -7.28
C LYS A 36 -1.06 -11.05 -7.19
N ASP A 37 -0.59 -12.00 -8.00
CA ASP A 37 -1.11 -13.37 -8.02
C ASP A 37 -0.82 -14.12 -6.71
N LYS A 38 0.40 -13.97 -6.18
CA LYS A 38 0.79 -14.54 -4.88
C LYS A 38 -0.10 -14.02 -3.75
N VAL A 39 -0.35 -12.71 -3.74
CA VAL A 39 -1.18 -12.06 -2.73
C VAL A 39 -2.63 -12.55 -2.82
N ALA A 40 -3.18 -12.64 -4.03
CA ALA A 40 -4.54 -13.12 -4.26
C ALA A 40 -4.73 -14.57 -3.76
N GLU A 41 -3.77 -15.44 -4.04
CA GLU A 41 -3.80 -16.82 -3.54
C GLU A 41 -3.78 -16.88 -2.01
N LEU A 42 -2.88 -16.12 -1.38
CA LEU A 42 -2.75 -16.08 0.07
C LEU A 42 -4.05 -15.57 0.73
N PHE A 43 -4.66 -14.51 0.19
CA PHE A 43 -5.92 -13.98 0.70
C PHE A 43 -7.07 -14.98 0.58
N ARG A 44 -7.11 -15.77 -0.49
CA ARG A 44 -8.06 -16.88 -0.65
C ARG A 44 -7.84 -17.98 0.38
N LEU A 45 -6.60 -18.26 0.78
CA LEU A 45 -6.32 -19.24 1.84
C LEU A 45 -6.75 -18.71 3.22
N LEU A 46 -6.52 -17.43 3.51
CA LEU A 46 -6.93 -16.80 4.75
C LEU A 46 -8.46 -16.69 4.90
N SER A 47 -9.19 -16.50 3.80
CA SER A 47 -10.66 -16.44 3.85
C SER A 47 -11.30 -17.77 4.30
N LYS A 48 -10.66 -18.91 4.03
CA LYS A 48 -11.06 -20.22 4.57
C LYS A 48 -10.99 -20.28 6.10
N LYS A 49 -10.14 -19.43 6.72
CA LYS A 49 -10.05 -19.25 8.17
C LYS A 49 -10.89 -18.08 8.68
N LYS A 50 -11.80 -17.53 7.86
CA LYS A 50 -12.62 -16.34 8.16
C LYS A 50 -11.81 -15.07 8.42
N LEU A 51 -10.58 -14.99 7.89
CA LEU A 51 -9.76 -13.78 7.89
C LEU A 51 -9.87 -13.11 6.52
N TYR A 52 -10.14 -11.80 6.52
CA TYR A 52 -10.38 -11.03 5.29
C TYR A 52 -9.43 -9.84 5.21
N PRO A 53 -8.16 -10.06 4.78
CA PRO A 53 -7.16 -8.99 4.68
C PRO A 53 -7.64 -7.78 3.87
N LEU A 54 -8.40 -8.01 2.79
CA LEU A 54 -8.99 -6.96 1.95
C LEU A 54 -9.97 -6.02 2.68
N LYS A 55 -10.49 -6.42 3.85
CA LYS A 55 -11.38 -5.60 4.68
C LYS A 55 -10.64 -4.86 5.78
N ASP A 56 -9.36 -5.16 6.00
CA ASP A 56 -8.53 -4.48 7.00
C ASP A 56 -7.78 -3.33 6.32
N ALA A 57 -8.19 -2.10 6.59
CA ALA A 57 -7.60 -0.90 5.99
C ALA A 57 -6.11 -0.71 6.32
N ARG A 58 -5.58 -1.48 7.29
CA ARG A 58 -4.16 -1.46 7.66
C ARG A 58 -3.32 -2.39 6.78
N VAL A 59 -3.92 -3.29 6.01
CA VAL A 59 -3.20 -4.29 5.22
C VAL A 59 -2.91 -3.75 3.82
N HIS A 60 -1.62 -3.69 3.48
CA HIS A 60 -1.12 -3.25 2.18
C HIS A 60 -0.36 -4.40 1.52
N SER A 61 -0.92 -4.95 0.43
CA SER A 61 -0.25 -5.99 -0.32
C SER A 61 -0.72 -6.03 -1.79
N PRO A 62 0.18 -6.01 -2.79
CA PRO A 62 1.63 -5.81 -2.65
C PRO A 62 1.98 -4.50 -1.93
N ILE A 63 2.98 -4.56 -1.06
CA ILE A 63 3.45 -3.40 -0.28
C ILE A 63 4.15 -2.37 -1.18
N GLY A 64 4.00 -1.09 -0.84
CA GLY A 64 4.74 0.02 -1.45
C GLY A 64 3.95 0.79 -2.51
N LEU A 65 4.41 2.01 -2.80
CA LEU A 65 3.83 2.85 -3.85
C LEU A 65 4.25 2.37 -5.25
N ASN A 66 3.42 2.66 -6.25
CA ASN A 66 3.73 2.37 -7.65
C ASN A 66 4.75 3.38 -8.21
N LEU A 67 6.02 3.23 -7.80
CA LEU A 67 7.14 4.08 -8.24
C LEU A 67 7.94 3.45 -9.39
N GLY A 68 7.56 2.25 -9.84
CA GLY A 68 8.37 1.44 -10.74
C GLY A 68 9.57 0.81 -10.03
N GLY A 69 10.61 0.45 -10.79
CA GLY A 69 11.81 -0.19 -10.26
C GLY A 69 11.61 -1.65 -9.83
N LYS A 70 12.71 -2.39 -9.81
CA LYS A 70 12.77 -3.78 -9.34
C LYS A 70 14.01 -4.07 -8.50
N ALA A 71 14.95 -3.13 -8.43
CA ALA A 71 16.11 -3.26 -7.56
C ALA A 71 15.66 -3.20 -6.09
N PRO A 72 16.32 -3.93 -5.18
CA PRO A 72 15.95 -3.93 -3.76
C PRO A 72 15.89 -2.54 -3.13
N GLY A 73 16.81 -1.64 -3.51
CA GLY A 73 16.81 -0.25 -3.04
C GLY A 73 15.59 0.54 -3.49
N GLU A 74 15.14 0.35 -4.73
CA GLU A 74 13.94 1.02 -5.28
C GLU A 74 12.68 0.54 -4.57
N ILE A 75 12.59 -0.77 -4.31
CA ILE A 75 11.49 -1.38 -3.54
C ILE A 75 11.48 -0.85 -2.10
N ALA A 76 12.65 -0.72 -1.46
CA ALA A 76 12.74 -0.18 -0.11
C ALA A 76 12.21 1.27 -0.05
N VAL A 77 12.56 2.11 -1.05
CA VAL A 77 12.04 3.48 -1.15
C VAL A 77 10.53 3.48 -1.35
N SER A 78 10.00 2.60 -2.22
CA SER A 78 8.55 2.55 -2.46
C SER A 78 7.76 2.13 -1.22
N VAL A 79 8.30 1.22 -0.41
CA VAL A 79 7.72 0.80 0.88
C VAL A 79 7.75 1.93 1.91
N LEU A 80 8.91 2.56 2.10
CA LEU A 80 9.04 3.66 3.05
C LEU A 80 8.14 4.85 2.68
N ALA A 81 8.02 5.15 1.38
CA ALA A 81 7.12 6.18 0.90
C ALA A 81 5.65 5.85 1.20
N GLU A 82 5.23 4.59 1.08
CA GLU A 82 3.87 4.19 1.46
C GLU A 82 3.63 4.32 2.96
N ILE A 83 4.59 3.91 3.80
CA ILE A 83 4.50 4.04 5.25
C ILE A 83 4.33 5.52 5.66
N ILE A 84 5.16 6.40 5.10
CA ILE A 84 5.09 7.86 5.34
C ILE A 84 3.75 8.42 4.87
N LYS A 85 3.28 8.02 3.68
CA LYS A 85 1.95 8.40 3.15
C LYS A 85 0.84 8.05 4.16
N VAL A 86 0.84 6.82 4.68
CA VAL A 86 -0.15 6.36 5.65
C VAL A 86 -0.02 7.11 6.98
N HIS A 87 1.20 7.31 7.48
CA HIS A 87 1.47 8.05 8.72
C HIS A 87 0.89 9.47 8.70
N TYR A 88 1.15 10.21 7.62
CA TYR A 88 0.65 11.59 7.46
C TYR A 88 -0.76 11.67 6.87
N LYS A 89 -1.43 10.54 6.63
CA LYS A 89 -2.77 10.45 6.02
C LYS A 89 -2.86 11.23 4.71
N ARG A 90 -1.87 11.05 3.83
CA ARG A 90 -1.80 11.66 2.50
C ARG A 90 -2.11 10.64 1.42
N ASP A 91 -2.28 11.10 0.19
CA ASP A 91 -2.51 10.28 -1.01
C ASP A 91 -1.21 9.95 -1.76
N GLY A 92 -0.13 10.69 -1.51
CA GLY A 92 1.14 10.55 -2.24
C GLY A 92 1.15 11.29 -3.58
N ALA A 93 0.21 12.22 -3.80
CA ALA A 93 0.15 13.06 -4.99
C ALA A 93 1.36 14.01 -5.07
N HIS A 94 1.67 14.48 -6.28
CA HIS A 94 2.75 15.42 -6.50
C HIS A 94 2.42 16.79 -5.88
N MET A 95 3.40 17.50 -5.32
CA MET A 95 3.14 18.79 -4.66
C MET A 95 2.60 19.89 -5.59
N ARG A 96 2.81 19.77 -6.91
CA ARG A 96 2.16 20.66 -7.90
C ARG A 96 0.64 20.48 -7.95
N GLU A 97 0.17 19.25 -7.73
CA GLU A 97 -1.27 18.93 -7.63
C GLU A 97 -1.79 19.36 -6.26
N ALA A 98 -1.05 19.07 -5.19
CA ALA A 98 -1.44 19.39 -3.81
C ALA A 98 -1.52 20.91 -3.51
N HIS A 99 -0.66 21.73 -4.13
CA HIS A 99 -0.67 23.20 -3.97
C HIS A 99 -1.50 23.94 -5.03
N GLY A 100 -2.16 23.22 -5.94
CA GLY A 100 -3.04 23.81 -6.95
C GLY A 100 -2.36 24.84 -7.85
N HIS A 101 -1.71 24.41 -8.92
CA HIS A 101 -1.83 25.19 -10.15
C HIS A 101 -3.29 25.04 -10.62
N LYS A 102 -4.16 25.94 -10.14
CA LYS A 102 -5.38 26.27 -10.89
C LYS A 102 -4.91 26.97 -12.17
N SER A 103 -4.54 26.19 -13.18
CA SER A 103 -4.39 26.70 -14.54
C SER A 103 -5.76 27.20 -14.95
N GLN A 104 -5.98 28.51 -14.81
CA GLN A 104 -7.01 29.21 -15.55
C GLN A 104 -6.72 28.95 -17.03
N VAL A 105 -7.50 28.08 -17.65
CA VAL A 105 -7.85 28.25 -19.06
C VAL A 105 -9.32 28.60 -19.06
N ALA A 106 -9.57 29.87 -18.72
CA ALA A 106 -10.82 30.54 -19.06
C ALA A 106 -10.63 31.16 -20.45
N GLY A 107 -11.56 30.87 -21.35
CA GLY A 107 -11.86 31.72 -22.49
C GLY A 107 -11.22 31.32 -23.82
N SER A 108 -11.93 30.50 -24.59
CA SER A 108 -12.39 30.90 -25.93
C SER A 108 -13.32 29.85 -26.52
N ARG A 109 -14.63 30.10 -26.43
CA ARG A 109 -15.53 30.06 -27.59
C ARG A 109 -16.81 30.80 -27.22
N GLN A 110 -16.80 32.08 -27.59
CA GLN A 110 -18.00 32.86 -27.86
C GLN A 110 -18.82 32.16 -28.94
N GLU A 111 -20.13 32.16 -28.73
CA GLU A 111 -21.20 32.43 -29.69
C GLU A 111 -20.80 32.49 -31.18
N ALA A 112 -21.37 31.56 -31.95
CA ALA A 112 -21.98 31.77 -33.26
C ALA A 112 -22.92 30.59 -33.57
#